data_AF-A0A812ZEW1-F1
#
_entry.id   AF-A0A812ZEW1-F1
#
_cell.length_a   1.000
_cell.length_b   1.000
_cell.length_c   1.000
_cell.angle_alpha   90.00
_cell.angle_beta   90.00
_cell.angle_gamma   90.00
#
_symmetry.space_group_name_H-M   'P 1'
#
loop_
_entity.id
_entity.type
_entity.pdbx_description
1 polymer ?
#
loop_
_entity_poly.entity_id
_entity_poly.type
_entity_poly.pdbx_seq_one_letter_code
_entity_poly.pdbx_strand_id
1 'polypeptide(L)'
;VMEVLLKDTKGVSPETIISIRAGSTRRQVPVSLADKPFKFPCQLSECGAIKVDFMTVTASARAILRPEGEQDVQLKMVKKSSSEEAVPAEEAEVSLLVRSSSGEGASTAVSAEERAAKKRGLASATEEYLSKHGVLTFIQGVLQGVIRDRPEDPYKYVADQFASASVSKAPTPTLEEMRQTAQDALLQGAKSGKLLEVLRESTPKASSPKADGAEVEASVEELRQLARDALLRGAQSGKLFDVLAESSAKKEQANKKEDADLDRLRLQARDLLLEGAQSGKLWEVLQGTALQESAESSDDVD
;
A
#
# COMPACT_ATOMS: atom_id res chain seq x y z
N VAL A 1 -32.94 -11.30 -40.38
CA VAL A 1 -32.44 -11.13 -39.00
C VAL A 1 -33.38 -11.91 -38.09
N MET A 2 -32.83 -12.81 -37.30
CA MET A 2 -33.58 -13.60 -36.33
C MET A 2 -33.35 -13.02 -34.94
N GLU A 3 -34.41 -12.96 -34.13
CA GLU A 3 -34.35 -12.48 -32.75
C GLU A 3 -34.74 -13.60 -31.79
N VAL A 4 -33.95 -13.77 -30.73
CA VAL A 4 -34.21 -14.76 -29.66
C VAL A 4 -34.35 -14.01 -28.35
N LEU A 5 -35.47 -14.19 -27.64
CA LEU A 5 -35.68 -13.63 -26.31
C LEU A 5 -35.55 -14.71 -25.25
N LEU A 6 -34.80 -14.41 -24.19
CA LEU A 6 -34.79 -15.24 -22.99
C LEU A 6 -36.05 -14.93 -22.18
N LYS A 7 -36.87 -15.95 -21.91
CA LYS A 7 -38.14 -15.77 -21.18
C LYS A 7 -38.01 -16.03 -19.69
N ASP A 8 -37.37 -17.15 -19.32
CA ASP A 8 -37.24 -17.58 -17.94
C ASP A 8 -35.97 -18.43 -17.79
N THR A 9 -35.38 -18.41 -16.60
CA THR A 9 -34.25 -19.26 -16.21
C THR A 9 -34.51 -19.81 -14.82
N LYS A 10 -34.72 -21.11 -14.71
CA LYS A 10 -34.89 -21.79 -13.42
C LYS A 10 -33.59 -22.47 -13.01
N GLY A 11 -33.14 -22.21 -11.78
CA GLY A 11 -31.97 -22.86 -11.20
C GLY A 11 -30.62 -22.38 -11.78
N VAL A 12 -30.58 -21.21 -12.41
CA VAL A 12 -29.36 -20.63 -12.98
C VAL A 12 -28.93 -19.41 -12.17
N SER A 13 -27.65 -19.36 -11.80
CA SER A 13 -27.09 -18.20 -11.09
C SER A 13 -27.07 -16.96 -12.00
N PRO A 14 -27.37 -15.75 -11.48
CA PRO A 14 -27.34 -14.52 -12.26
C PRO A 14 -25.97 -14.20 -12.88
N GLU A 15 -24.88 -14.71 -12.30
CA GLU A 15 -23.49 -14.55 -12.76
C GLU A 15 -23.13 -15.53 -13.90
N THR A 16 -24.01 -16.48 -14.23
CA THR A 16 -23.81 -17.44 -15.32
C THR A 16 -23.89 -16.72 -16.66
N ILE A 17 -23.01 -17.04 -17.59
CA ILE A 17 -23.05 -16.54 -18.95
C ILE A 17 -23.91 -17.50 -19.78
N ILE A 18 -25.00 -16.99 -20.37
CA ILE A 18 -25.76 -17.73 -21.38
C ILE A 18 -25.11 -17.51 -22.75
N SER A 19 -24.81 -18.60 -23.45
CA SER A 19 -24.26 -18.59 -24.80
C SER A 19 -25.26 -19.21 -25.78
N ILE A 20 -25.79 -18.41 -26.70
CA ILE A 20 -26.71 -18.87 -27.74
C ILE A 20 -25.98 -18.84 -29.08
N ARG A 21 -25.93 -19.98 -29.78
CA ARG A 21 -25.39 -20.10 -31.14
C ARG A 21 -26.51 -20.43 -32.12
N ALA A 22 -26.59 -19.63 -33.18
CA ALA A 22 -27.47 -19.83 -34.32
C ALA A 22 -26.63 -19.69 -35.59
N GLY A 23 -26.55 -20.77 -36.39
CA GLY A 23 -25.64 -20.85 -37.53
C GLY A 23 -24.17 -20.65 -37.11
N SER A 24 -23.48 -19.70 -37.78
CA SER A 24 -22.08 -19.33 -37.49
C SER A 24 -21.94 -18.32 -36.35
N THR A 25 -23.02 -17.69 -35.91
CA THR A 25 -22.97 -16.59 -34.95
C THR A 25 -23.25 -17.09 -33.54
N ARG A 26 -22.38 -16.74 -32.60
CA ARG A 26 -22.55 -16.95 -31.16
C ARG A 26 -22.75 -15.61 -30.47
N ARG A 27 -23.74 -15.53 -29.59
CA ARG A 27 -23.97 -14.40 -28.69
C ARG A 27 -23.87 -14.87 -27.25
N GLN A 28 -23.20 -14.08 -26.41
CA GLN A 28 -22.94 -14.41 -25.01
C GLN A 28 -23.25 -13.19 -24.15
N VAL A 29 -23.97 -13.40 -23.05
CA VAL A 29 -24.30 -12.35 -22.08
C VAL A 29 -24.49 -13.00 -20.70
N PRO A 30 -24.15 -12.31 -19.58
CA PRO A 30 -24.56 -12.74 -18.25
C PRO A 30 -26.09 -12.83 -18.14
N VAL A 31 -26.61 -13.87 -17.48
CA VAL A 31 -28.06 -14.07 -17.33
C VAL A 31 -28.74 -12.86 -16.67
N SER A 32 -28.06 -12.20 -15.73
CA SER A 32 -28.52 -10.95 -15.10
C SER A 32 -28.73 -9.77 -16.07
N LEU A 33 -28.18 -9.83 -17.28
CA LEU A 33 -28.26 -8.76 -18.29
C LEU A 33 -28.99 -9.21 -19.56
N ALA A 34 -29.65 -10.38 -19.54
CA ALA A 34 -30.26 -11.02 -20.70
C ALA A 34 -31.69 -10.52 -21.03
N ASP A 35 -32.02 -9.28 -20.67
CA ASP A 35 -33.35 -8.69 -20.88
C ASP A 35 -33.61 -8.29 -22.35
N LYS A 36 -32.54 -8.15 -23.15
CA LYS A 36 -32.63 -7.69 -24.54
C LYS A 36 -32.66 -8.87 -25.53
N PRO A 37 -33.41 -8.76 -26.64
CA PRO A 37 -33.40 -9.78 -27.68
C PRO A 37 -32.01 -9.98 -28.29
N PHE A 38 -31.60 -11.23 -28.43
CA PHE A 38 -30.38 -11.63 -29.12
C PHE A 38 -30.61 -11.59 -30.63
N LYS A 39 -29.89 -10.70 -31.32
CA LYS A 39 -29.99 -10.54 -32.78
C LYS A 39 -28.94 -11.39 -33.51
N PHE A 40 -29.41 -12.21 -34.44
CA PHE A 40 -28.58 -13.07 -35.29
C PHE A 40 -28.69 -12.67 -36.77
N PRO A 41 -27.56 -12.57 -37.50
CA PRO A 41 -27.52 -12.20 -38.91
C PRO A 41 -27.88 -13.38 -39.82
N CYS A 42 -28.94 -14.13 -39.49
CA CYS A 42 -29.51 -15.20 -40.30
C CYS A 42 -31.04 -15.05 -40.36
N GLN A 43 -31.68 -15.78 -41.27
CA GLN A 43 -33.13 -15.94 -41.28
C GLN A 43 -33.55 -17.17 -40.46
N LEU A 44 -34.81 -17.21 -39.99
CA LEU A 44 -35.33 -18.36 -39.26
C LEU A 44 -35.37 -19.63 -40.14
N SER A 45 -35.65 -19.47 -41.43
CA SER A 45 -35.63 -20.53 -42.46
C SER A 45 -34.25 -21.14 -42.68
N GLU A 46 -33.18 -20.37 -42.47
CA GLU A 46 -31.79 -20.81 -42.62
C GLU A 46 -31.23 -21.43 -41.34
N CYS A 47 -31.92 -21.22 -40.21
CA CYS A 47 -31.47 -21.65 -38.89
C CYS A 47 -32.20 -22.93 -38.46
N GLY A 48 -31.71 -24.08 -38.92
CA GLY A 48 -32.32 -25.38 -38.60
C GLY A 48 -32.28 -25.78 -37.12
N ALA A 49 -31.38 -25.19 -36.32
CA ALA A 49 -31.30 -25.40 -34.87
C ALA A 49 -30.58 -24.24 -34.17
N ILE A 50 -30.82 -24.13 -32.86
CA ILE A 50 -30.11 -23.20 -31.96
C ILE A 50 -29.46 -24.04 -30.85
N LYS A 51 -28.19 -23.76 -30.54
CA LYS A 51 -27.49 -24.35 -29.39
C LYS A 51 -27.45 -23.32 -28.25
N VAL A 52 -27.82 -23.76 -27.04
CA VAL A 52 -27.76 -22.94 -25.82
C VAL A 52 -26.83 -23.62 -24.82
N ASP A 53 -25.77 -22.92 -24.41
CA ASP A 53 -24.81 -23.37 -23.40
C ASP A 53 -24.84 -22.39 -22.20
N PHE A 54 -24.74 -22.90 -20.98
CA PHE A 54 -24.48 -22.08 -19.79
C PHE A 54 -23.02 -22.22 -19.39
N MET A 55 -22.35 -21.08 -19.13
CA MET A 55 -20.92 -21.02 -18.83
C MET A 55 -20.69 -20.26 -17.53
N THR A 56 -19.77 -20.74 -16.70
CA THR A 56 -19.32 -20.07 -15.48
C THR A 56 -17.86 -19.67 -15.62
N VAL A 57 -17.50 -18.52 -15.05
CA VAL A 57 -16.11 -18.08 -15.05
C VAL A 57 -15.35 -18.82 -13.95
N THR A 58 -14.54 -19.81 -14.36
CA THR A 58 -13.71 -20.60 -13.43
C THR A 58 -12.49 -19.85 -12.95
N ALA A 59 -11.90 -18.98 -13.80
CA ALA A 59 -10.73 -18.19 -13.46
C ALA A 59 -10.64 -16.90 -14.30
N SER A 60 -9.90 -15.90 -13.81
CA SER A 60 -9.69 -14.63 -14.52
C SER A 60 -8.25 -14.12 -14.34
N ALA A 61 -7.73 -13.45 -15.37
CA ALA A 61 -6.46 -12.74 -15.34
C ALA A 61 -6.52 -11.51 -16.26
N ARG A 62 -5.64 -10.53 -16.02
CA ARG A 62 -5.52 -9.33 -16.84
C ARG A 62 -4.06 -9.13 -17.23
N ALA A 63 -3.82 -8.94 -18.53
CA ALA A 63 -2.54 -8.50 -19.06
C ALA A 63 -2.60 -7.02 -19.44
N ILE A 64 -1.47 -6.33 -19.27
CA ILE A 64 -1.25 -5.00 -19.85
C ILE A 64 -0.46 -5.23 -21.13
N LEU A 65 -1.00 -4.78 -22.26
CA LEU A 65 -0.41 -4.95 -23.57
C LEU A 65 0.44 -3.73 -23.93
N ARG A 66 1.57 -3.97 -24.59
CA ARG A 66 2.30 -2.90 -25.28
C ARG A 66 1.53 -2.47 -26.55
N PRO A 67 1.51 -1.16 -26.87
CA PRO A 67 0.74 -0.63 -27.99
C PRO A 67 1.28 -1.05 -29.36
N GLU A 68 2.56 -1.42 -29.46
CA GLU A 68 3.20 -1.79 -30.71
C GLU A 68 4.07 -3.05 -30.53
N GLY A 69 4.20 -3.83 -31.61
CA GLY A 69 5.00 -5.05 -31.66
C GLY A 69 4.22 -6.35 -31.41
N GLU A 70 4.86 -7.45 -31.76
CA GLU A 70 4.44 -8.80 -31.42
C GLU A 70 4.88 -9.12 -29.98
N GLN A 71 3.97 -9.66 -29.17
CA GLN A 71 4.31 -10.01 -27.78
C GLN A 71 3.64 -11.31 -27.35
N ASP A 72 4.45 -12.15 -26.72
CA ASP A 72 3.99 -13.31 -25.97
C ASP A 72 3.53 -12.86 -24.58
N VAL A 73 2.30 -13.23 -24.23
CA VAL A 73 1.66 -12.87 -22.97
C VAL A 73 1.32 -14.16 -22.22
N GLN A 74 1.99 -14.39 -21.10
CA GLN A 74 1.68 -15.50 -20.21
C GLN A 74 0.84 -14.98 -19.02
N LEU A 75 -0.34 -15.57 -18.83
CA LEU A 75 -1.29 -15.21 -17.80
C LEU A 75 -1.43 -16.35 -16.81
N LYS A 76 -1.18 -16.05 -15.53
CA LYS A 76 -1.54 -16.92 -14.42
C LYS A 76 -2.98 -16.63 -14.02
N MET A 77 -3.85 -17.60 -14.18
CA MET A 77 -5.28 -17.45 -13.97
C MET A 77 -5.61 -17.66 -12.49
N VAL A 78 -6.27 -16.68 -11.88
CA VAL A 78 -6.74 -16.80 -10.49
C VAL A 78 -8.10 -17.48 -10.50
N LYS A 79 -8.17 -18.67 -9.89
CA LYS A 79 -9.41 -19.45 -9.80
C LYS A 79 -10.41 -18.72 -8.90
N LYS A 80 -11.64 -18.52 -9.36
CA LYS A 80 -12.71 -17.90 -8.58
C LYS A 80 -13.31 -18.98 -7.67
N SER A 81 -12.69 -19.24 -6.51
CA SER A 81 -13.24 -20.17 -5.52
C SER A 81 -14.46 -19.54 -4.85
N SER A 82 -15.61 -20.21 -4.94
CA SER A 82 -16.85 -19.83 -4.23
C SER A 82 -17.11 -20.71 -3.01
N SER A 83 -16.10 -21.42 -2.49
CA SER A 83 -16.24 -22.29 -1.33
C SER A 83 -14.89 -22.46 -0.62
N GLU A 84 -14.89 -22.29 0.70
CA GLU A 84 -13.77 -22.42 1.64
C GLU A 84 -13.28 -23.88 1.83
N GLU A 85 -13.25 -24.68 0.77
CA GLU A 85 -12.62 -26.00 0.83
C GLU A 85 -11.30 -25.98 0.05
N ALA A 86 -10.22 -26.08 0.82
CA ALA A 86 -8.85 -26.16 0.37
C ALA A 86 -8.64 -27.44 -0.45
N VAL A 87 -8.83 -27.32 -1.77
CA VAL A 87 -8.23 -28.21 -2.77
C VAL A 87 -7.09 -27.43 -3.41
N PRO A 88 -5.88 -28.00 -3.57
CA PRO A 88 -4.74 -27.27 -4.13
C PRO A 88 -5.14 -26.68 -5.48
N ALA A 89 -5.01 -25.37 -5.60
CA ALA A 89 -5.34 -24.64 -6.81
C ALA A 89 -4.48 -25.19 -7.94
N GLU A 90 -5.05 -26.01 -8.81
CA GLU A 90 -4.44 -26.28 -10.12
C GLU A 90 -4.24 -24.93 -10.81
N GLU A 91 -2.98 -24.51 -10.90
CA GLU A 91 -2.56 -23.25 -11.51
C GLU A 91 -2.90 -23.33 -13.00
N ALA A 92 -4.01 -22.71 -13.40
CA ALA A 92 -4.35 -22.59 -14.81
C ALA A 92 -3.47 -21.49 -15.43
N GLU A 93 -2.68 -21.84 -16.44
CA GLU A 93 -1.86 -20.90 -17.20
C GLU A 93 -2.37 -20.78 -18.63
N VAL A 94 -2.33 -19.57 -19.17
CA VAL A 94 -2.70 -19.28 -20.57
C VAL A 94 -1.60 -18.46 -21.23
N SER A 95 -1.06 -18.96 -22.33
CA SER A 95 -0.12 -18.24 -23.20
C SER A 95 -0.84 -17.72 -24.44
N LEU A 96 -0.69 -16.43 -24.73
CA LEU A 96 -1.32 -15.75 -25.87
C LEU A 96 -0.25 -15.05 -26.70
N LEU A 97 -0.36 -15.17 -28.02
CA LEU A 97 0.41 -14.35 -28.94
C LEU A 97 -0.44 -13.19 -29.42
N VAL A 98 -0.02 -11.97 -29.11
CA VAL A 98 -0.76 -10.76 -29.49
C VAL A 98 -0.01 -10.03 -30.60
N ARG A 99 -0.70 -9.79 -31.72
CA ARG A 99 -0.19 -9.05 -32.88
C ARG A 99 -1.18 -7.96 -33.28
N SER A 100 -0.68 -6.80 -33.70
CA SER A 100 -1.51 -5.77 -34.32
C SER A 100 -1.82 -6.17 -35.76
N SER A 101 -3.10 -6.37 -36.09
CA SER A 101 -3.51 -6.47 -37.49
C SER A 101 -3.68 -5.05 -38.02
N SER A 102 -2.76 -4.58 -38.85
CA SER A 102 -2.95 -3.33 -39.60
C SER A 102 -4.10 -3.53 -40.60
N GLY A 103 -5.32 -3.19 -40.21
CA GLY A 103 -6.49 -3.33 -41.06
C GLY A 103 -7.72 -2.66 -40.48
N GLU A 104 -8.18 -1.62 -41.17
CA GLU A 104 -9.48 -0.97 -41.01
C GLU A 104 -10.59 -1.97 -40.68
N GLY A 105 -11.28 -1.75 -39.55
CA GLY A 105 -12.34 -2.66 -39.10
C GLY A 105 -13.21 -2.14 -37.97
N ALA A 106 -14.25 -1.38 -38.34
CA ALA A 106 -15.55 -1.27 -37.68
C ALA A 106 -15.60 -0.86 -36.18
N SER A 107 -15.54 0.45 -35.94
CA SER A 107 -16.04 1.06 -34.70
C SER A 107 -17.58 1.09 -34.71
N THR A 108 -18.23 0.18 -33.99
CA THR A 108 -19.63 0.35 -33.59
C THR A 108 -19.68 1.43 -32.51
N ALA A 109 -20.27 2.57 -32.86
CA ALA A 109 -20.56 3.68 -31.98
C ALA A 109 -21.46 3.23 -30.82
N VAL A 110 -20.85 3.02 -29.66
CA VAL A 110 -21.55 2.97 -28.38
C VAL A 110 -21.57 4.40 -27.85
N SER A 111 -22.78 4.95 -27.65
CA SER A 111 -23.02 6.35 -27.28
C SER A 111 -22.09 6.81 -26.14
N ALA A 112 -21.43 7.95 -26.39
CA ALA A 112 -20.41 8.53 -25.53
C ALA A 112 -20.96 8.95 -24.16
N GLU A 113 -22.26 9.27 -24.06
CA GLU A 113 -22.90 9.68 -22.80
C GLU A 113 -22.92 8.58 -21.73
N GLU A 114 -23.19 7.32 -22.10
CA GLU A 114 -23.36 6.23 -21.11
C GLU A 114 -22.01 5.74 -20.55
N ARG A 115 -20.93 5.87 -21.35
CA ARG A 115 -19.55 5.63 -20.90
C ARG A 115 -19.06 6.70 -19.93
N ALA A 116 -19.43 7.97 -20.13
CA ALA A 116 -18.96 9.09 -19.32
C ALA A 116 -19.49 9.02 -17.87
N ALA A 117 -20.75 8.63 -17.68
CA ALA A 117 -21.37 8.53 -16.37
C ALA A 117 -20.78 7.39 -15.52
N LYS A 118 -20.58 6.20 -16.09
CA LYS A 118 -19.92 5.07 -15.39
C LYS A 118 -18.43 5.34 -15.12
N LYS A 119 -17.76 6.08 -16.01
CA LYS A 119 -16.34 6.44 -15.84
C LYS A 119 -16.10 7.39 -14.66
N ARG A 120 -17.05 8.29 -14.35
CA ARG A 120 -16.92 9.25 -13.24
C ARG A 120 -17.04 8.61 -11.85
N GLY A 121 -17.97 7.65 -11.68
CA GLY A 121 -18.11 6.91 -10.40
C GLY A 121 -16.95 5.96 -10.12
N LEU A 122 -16.44 5.28 -11.16
CA LEU A 122 -15.28 4.39 -11.02
C LEU A 122 -13.98 5.18 -10.81
N ALA A 123 -13.84 6.36 -11.41
CA ALA A 123 -12.68 7.22 -11.23
C ALA A 123 -12.46 7.60 -9.77
N SER A 124 -13.52 7.92 -9.02
CA SER A 124 -13.39 8.34 -7.61
C SER A 124 -12.91 7.20 -6.69
N ALA A 125 -13.48 6.00 -6.79
CA ALA A 125 -13.03 4.85 -5.99
C ALA A 125 -11.61 4.37 -6.40
N THR A 126 -11.28 4.50 -7.69
CA THR A 126 -9.93 4.17 -8.19
C THR A 126 -8.91 5.21 -7.71
N GLU A 127 -9.26 6.49 -7.71
CA GLU A 127 -8.40 7.59 -7.25
C GLU A 127 -8.15 7.50 -5.74
N GLU A 128 -9.14 7.11 -4.94
CA GLU A 128 -8.96 6.87 -3.51
C GLU A 128 -7.96 5.73 -3.25
N TYR A 129 -8.07 4.61 -3.96
CA TYR A 129 -7.11 3.50 -3.84
C TYR A 129 -5.69 3.92 -4.27
N LEU A 130 -5.57 4.59 -5.42
CA LEU A 130 -4.27 5.04 -5.94
C LEU A 130 -3.61 6.09 -5.03
N SER A 131 -4.40 6.96 -4.40
CA SER A 131 -3.91 7.98 -3.47
C SER A 131 -3.53 7.37 -2.13
N LYS A 132 -4.38 6.49 -1.57
CA LYS A 132 -4.12 5.79 -0.30
C LYS A 132 -2.84 4.96 -0.34
N HIS A 133 -2.56 4.33 -1.47
CA HIS A 133 -1.35 3.53 -1.66
C HIS A 133 -0.16 4.33 -2.22
N GLY A 134 -0.30 5.65 -2.40
CA GLY A 134 0.75 6.51 -2.94
C GLY A 134 1.19 6.18 -4.37
N VAL A 135 0.44 5.33 -5.07
CA VAL A 135 0.77 4.82 -6.41
C VAL A 135 0.78 5.96 -7.42
N LEU A 136 -0.16 6.91 -7.30
CA LEU A 136 -0.24 8.05 -8.21
C LEU A 136 0.99 8.97 -8.11
N THR A 137 1.38 9.33 -6.88
CA THR A 137 2.58 10.14 -6.62
C THR A 137 3.85 9.43 -7.06
N PHE A 138 3.94 8.12 -6.81
CA PHE A 138 5.07 7.31 -7.23
C PHE A 138 5.19 7.21 -8.76
N ILE A 139 4.10 6.87 -9.46
CA ILE A 139 4.09 6.78 -10.93
C ILE A 139 4.42 8.14 -11.55
N GLN A 140 3.88 9.24 -11.01
CA GLN A 140 4.22 10.59 -11.48
C GLN A 140 5.71 10.89 -11.33
N GLY A 141 6.31 10.52 -10.20
CA GLY A 141 7.76 10.65 -9.98
C GLY A 141 8.58 9.82 -10.95
N VAL A 142 8.21 8.54 -11.15
CA VAL A 142 8.88 7.65 -12.11
C VAL A 142 8.77 8.18 -13.53
N LEU A 143 7.59 8.67 -13.93
CA LEU A 143 7.38 9.26 -15.26
C LEU A 143 8.22 10.53 -15.46
N GLN A 144 8.30 11.39 -14.44
CA GLN A 144 9.19 12.56 -14.47
C GLN A 144 10.66 12.15 -14.59
N GLY A 145 11.08 11.08 -13.91
CA GLY A 145 12.42 10.49 -14.05
C GLY A 145 12.70 10.01 -15.47
N VAL A 146 11.78 9.26 -16.08
CA VAL A 146 11.92 8.80 -17.48
C VAL A 146 12.00 9.98 -18.45
N ILE A 147 11.21 11.04 -18.25
CA ILE A 147 11.22 12.23 -19.10
C ILE A 147 12.55 12.99 -18.97
N ARG A 148 13.12 13.05 -17.77
CA ARG A 148 14.37 13.74 -17.47
C ARG A 148 15.59 12.98 -17.98
N ASP A 149 15.67 11.69 -17.67
CA ASP A 149 16.87 10.88 -17.90
C ASP A 149 16.88 10.22 -19.28
N ARG A 150 15.71 10.14 -19.96
CA ARG A 150 15.51 9.55 -21.29
C ARG A 150 16.34 8.28 -21.53
N PRO A 151 16.14 7.23 -20.71
CA PRO A 151 16.87 5.97 -20.87
C PRO A 151 16.53 5.31 -22.20
N GLU A 152 17.48 4.54 -22.75
CA GLU A 152 17.29 3.78 -24.00
C GLU A 152 16.17 2.74 -23.89
N ASP A 153 15.98 2.14 -22.70
CA ASP A 153 14.85 1.26 -22.39
C ASP A 153 14.03 1.83 -21.22
N PRO A 154 12.94 2.57 -21.50
CA PRO A 154 12.10 3.16 -20.46
C PRO A 154 11.35 2.11 -19.64
N TYR A 155 11.06 0.94 -20.20
CA TYR A 155 10.30 -0.10 -19.50
C TYR A 155 11.17 -0.80 -18.45
N LYS A 156 12.43 -1.09 -18.80
CA LYS A 156 13.40 -1.62 -17.85
C LYS A 156 13.69 -0.64 -16.72
N TYR A 157 13.88 0.63 -17.05
CA TYR A 157 14.08 1.70 -16.04
C TYR A 157 12.90 1.75 -15.06
N VAL A 158 11.66 1.75 -15.56
CA VAL A 158 10.47 1.76 -14.72
C VAL A 158 10.43 0.51 -13.83
N ALA A 159 10.72 -0.68 -14.38
CA ALA A 159 10.75 -1.92 -13.61
C ALA A 159 11.78 -1.88 -12.46
N ASP A 160 12.98 -1.35 -12.71
CA ASP A 160 14.03 -1.20 -11.70
C ASP A 160 13.61 -0.21 -10.60
N GLN A 161 12.91 0.89 -10.95
CA GLN A 161 12.35 1.83 -9.98
C GLN A 161 11.24 1.20 -9.13
N PHE A 162 10.38 0.36 -9.71
CA PHE A 162 9.39 -0.39 -8.94
C PHE A 162 10.03 -1.46 -8.05
N ALA A 163 11.08 -2.14 -8.53
CA ALA A 163 11.80 -3.13 -7.75
C ALA A 163 12.48 -2.49 -6.54
N SER A 164 13.16 -1.35 -6.73
CA SER A 164 13.81 -0.63 -5.64
C SER A 164 12.81 -0.09 -4.59
N ALA A 165 11.64 0.38 -5.03
CA ALA A 165 10.58 0.83 -4.13
C ALA A 165 9.90 -0.32 -3.34
N SER A 166 9.91 -1.54 -3.88
CA SER A 166 9.33 -2.70 -3.19
C SER A 166 10.20 -3.21 -2.03
N VAL A 167 11.53 -2.99 -2.09
CA VAL A 167 12.50 -3.41 -1.06
C VAL A 167 12.52 -2.44 0.14
N SER A 168 12.13 -1.18 -0.05
CA SER A 168 12.15 -0.17 1.02
C SER A 168 10.93 -0.20 1.94
N LYS A 169 9.90 -0.99 1.61
CA LYS A 169 8.81 -1.29 2.54
C LYS A 169 9.26 -2.38 3.50
N ALA A 170 10.10 -2.00 4.46
CA ALA A 170 10.39 -2.83 5.62
C ALA A 170 9.07 -3.36 6.21
N PRO A 171 9.04 -4.64 6.62
CA PRO A 171 7.84 -5.21 7.22
C PRO A 171 7.47 -4.33 8.41
N THR A 172 6.22 -3.87 8.45
CA THR A 172 5.64 -3.33 9.67
C THR A 172 5.96 -4.34 10.78
N PRO A 173 6.71 -3.96 11.83
CA PRO A 173 7.10 -4.91 12.86
C PRO A 173 5.82 -5.53 13.38
N THR A 174 5.76 -6.84 13.28
CA THR A 174 4.59 -7.60 13.69
C THR A 174 4.31 -7.30 15.16
N LEU A 175 3.05 -7.39 15.59
CA LEU A 175 2.67 -7.14 16.98
C LEU A 175 3.48 -8.02 17.96
N GLU A 176 3.95 -9.19 17.50
CA GLU A 176 4.86 -10.07 18.22
C GLU A 176 6.29 -9.53 18.35
N GLU A 177 6.88 -8.94 17.32
CA GLU A 177 8.20 -8.31 17.40
C GLU A 177 8.19 -7.07 18.31
N MET A 178 7.11 -6.28 18.26
CA MET A 178 6.91 -5.17 19.20
C MET A 178 6.70 -5.67 20.64
N ARG A 179 6.05 -6.81 20.82
CA ARG A 179 5.87 -7.44 22.13
C ARG A 179 7.18 -7.99 22.68
N GLN A 180 8.01 -8.62 21.85
CA GLN A 180 9.31 -9.15 22.25
C GLN A 180 10.29 -8.02 22.59
N THR A 181 10.36 -6.98 21.76
CA THR A 181 11.22 -5.81 22.03
C THR A 181 10.79 -5.06 23.29
N ALA A 182 9.47 -4.91 23.53
CA ALA A 182 8.97 -4.36 24.79
C ALA A 182 9.31 -5.26 25.99
N GLN A 183 9.22 -6.59 25.84
CA GLN A 183 9.54 -7.54 26.90
C GLN A 183 11.03 -7.53 27.26
N ASP A 184 11.92 -7.45 26.27
CA ASP A 184 13.36 -7.35 26.46
C ASP A 184 13.76 -6.01 27.09
N ALA A 185 13.15 -4.91 26.66
CA ALA A 185 13.36 -3.59 27.26
C ALA A 185 12.91 -3.57 28.73
N LEU A 186 11.80 -4.22 29.07
CA LEU A 186 11.32 -4.35 30.45
C LEU A 186 12.24 -5.24 31.29
N LEU A 187 12.74 -6.36 30.74
CA LEU A 187 13.70 -7.24 31.43
C LEU A 187 15.04 -6.54 31.67
N GLN A 188 15.53 -5.78 30.69
CA GLN A 188 16.74 -4.98 30.85
C GLN A 188 16.53 -3.82 31.83
N GLY A 189 15.39 -3.15 31.78
CA GLY A 189 15.00 -2.12 32.73
C GLY A 189 14.93 -2.64 34.17
N ALA A 190 14.37 -3.85 34.36
CA ALA A 190 14.30 -4.51 35.66
C ALA A 190 15.68 -4.93 36.18
N LYS A 191 16.54 -5.47 35.32
CA LYS A 191 17.93 -5.85 35.67
C LYS A 191 18.82 -4.64 35.96
N SER A 192 18.61 -3.54 35.25
CA SER A 192 19.41 -2.31 35.41
C SER A 192 18.94 -1.40 36.54
N GLY A 193 17.82 -1.73 37.21
CA GLY A 193 17.26 -0.90 38.28
C GLY A 193 16.60 0.41 37.81
N LYS A 194 16.76 0.80 36.54
CA LYS A 194 16.12 1.98 35.94
C LYS A 194 14.60 1.93 36.02
N LEU A 195 14.00 0.74 35.93
CA LEU A 195 12.57 0.58 36.10
C LEU A 195 12.11 0.96 37.52
N LEU A 196 12.94 0.64 38.51
CA LEU A 196 12.69 0.92 39.93
C LEU A 196 12.81 2.41 40.25
N GLU A 197 13.67 3.11 39.51
CA GLU A 197 13.85 4.57 39.59
C GLU A 197 12.63 5.31 39.02
N VAL A 198 12.17 4.92 37.83
CA VAL A 198 10.94 5.47 37.21
C VAL A 198 9.69 5.15 38.03
N LEU A 199 9.62 3.97 38.65
CA LEU A 199 8.50 3.60 39.54
C LEU A 199 8.52 4.38 40.86
N ARG A 200 9.70 4.66 41.44
CA ARG A 200 9.81 5.53 42.63
C ARG A 200 9.44 6.98 42.34
N GLU A 201 9.79 7.47 41.17
CA GLU A 201 9.48 8.82 40.74
C GLU A 201 7.98 9.00 40.44
N SER A 202 7.26 7.93 40.10
CA SER A 202 5.83 7.95 39.78
C SER A 202 4.89 7.62 40.96
N THR A 203 5.40 7.25 42.14
CA THR A 203 4.56 7.07 43.35
C THR A 203 4.51 8.34 44.21
N PRO A 204 3.34 8.95 44.49
CA PRO A 204 3.25 10.05 45.44
C PRO A 204 3.34 9.50 46.87
N LYS A 205 4.38 9.93 47.59
CA LYS A 205 4.52 10.06 49.05
C LYS A 205 3.42 9.35 49.89
N ALA A 206 3.61 8.07 50.17
CA ALA A 206 2.97 7.39 51.29
C ALA A 206 4.03 6.63 52.10
N SER A 207 3.98 6.84 53.40
CA SER A 207 4.93 6.49 54.45
C SER A 207 5.40 5.03 54.50
N SER A 208 6.68 4.85 54.82
CA SER A 208 7.25 3.62 55.33
C SER A 208 6.45 3.03 56.51
N PRO A 209 6.51 1.71 56.71
CA PRO A 209 7.27 1.23 57.86
C PRO A 209 8.23 0.09 57.51
N LYS A 210 9.28 -0.03 58.33
CA LYS A 210 10.22 -1.16 58.35
C LYS A 210 9.49 -2.42 58.86
N ALA A 211 9.55 -3.52 58.12
CA ALA A 211 9.48 -4.89 58.63
C ALA A 211 9.95 -5.88 57.54
N ASP A 212 10.37 -7.07 57.98
CA ASP A 212 11.26 -8.03 57.34
C ASP A 212 10.90 -8.53 55.92
N GLY A 213 11.95 -8.87 55.16
CA GLY A 213 11.96 -9.10 53.71
C GLY A 213 11.25 -10.34 53.14
N ALA A 214 10.22 -10.85 53.81
CA ALA A 214 9.38 -11.94 53.30
C ALA A 214 7.94 -11.49 52.96
N GLU A 215 7.40 -10.47 53.63
CA GLU A 215 6.02 -9.97 53.38
C GLU A 215 5.96 -8.90 52.27
N VAL A 216 7.10 -8.30 51.92
CA VAL A 216 7.19 -7.31 50.83
C VAL A 216 7.01 -7.97 49.46
N GLU A 217 7.48 -9.21 49.25
CA GLU A 217 7.25 -9.95 48.00
C GLU A 217 5.77 -10.25 47.77
N ALA A 218 5.02 -10.60 48.83
CA ALA A 218 3.58 -10.87 48.71
C ALA A 218 2.79 -9.60 48.35
N SER A 219 3.07 -8.46 49.01
CA SER A 219 2.43 -7.18 48.69
C SER A 219 2.85 -6.60 47.33
N VAL A 220 4.11 -6.81 46.91
CA VAL A 220 4.58 -6.46 45.57
C VAL A 220 3.95 -7.36 44.51
N GLU A 221 3.75 -8.65 44.80
CA GLU A 221 3.08 -9.57 43.88
C GLU A 221 1.58 -9.28 43.76
N GLU A 222 0.91 -8.89 44.85
CA GLU A 222 -0.46 -8.36 44.84
C GLU A 222 -0.56 -7.07 44.02
N LEU A 223 0.39 -6.15 44.16
CA LEU A 223 0.47 -4.93 43.33
C LEU A 223 0.73 -5.27 41.85
N ARG A 224 1.56 -6.27 41.55
CA ARG A 224 1.78 -6.75 40.17
C ARG A 224 0.53 -7.41 39.59
N GLN A 225 -0.23 -8.13 40.39
CA GLN A 225 -1.51 -8.73 39.96
C GLN A 225 -2.54 -7.63 39.67
N LEU A 226 -2.67 -6.65 40.56
CA LEU A 226 -3.57 -5.52 40.38
C LEU A 226 -3.21 -4.69 39.14
N ALA A 227 -1.92 -4.43 38.92
CA ALA A 227 -1.43 -3.75 37.72
C ALA A 227 -1.71 -4.57 36.44
N ARG A 228 -1.51 -5.90 36.47
CA ARG A 228 -1.84 -6.79 35.35
C ARG A 228 -3.33 -6.77 35.03
N ASP A 229 -4.19 -6.82 36.04
CA ASP A 229 -5.65 -6.79 35.87
C ASP A 229 -6.14 -5.42 35.38
N ALA A 230 -5.51 -4.33 35.81
CA ALA A 230 -5.79 -2.99 35.33
C ALA A 230 -5.38 -2.83 33.85
N LEU A 231 -4.22 -3.37 33.46
CA LEU A 231 -3.76 -3.35 32.06
C LEU A 231 -4.63 -4.22 31.16
N LEU A 232 -5.05 -5.41 31.61
CA LEU A 232 -5.95 -6.28 30.85
C LEU A 232 -7.33 -5.64 30.67
N ARG A 233 -7.89 -5.03 31.74
CA ARG A 233 -9.14 -4.26 31.64
C ARG A 233 -8.99 -3.02 30.75
N GLY A 234 -7.84 -2.34 30.80
CA GLY A 234 -7.52 -1.23 29.92
C GLY A 234 -7.46 -1.65 28.45
N ALA A 235 -6.85 -2.81 28.16
CA ALA A 235 -6.76 -3.37 26.82
C ALA A 235 -8.12 -3.82 26.27
N GLN A 236 -8.94 -4.48 27.10
CA GLN A 236 -10.28 -4.92 26.70
C GLN A 236 -11.27 -3.76 26.52
N SER A 237 -11.11 -2.68 27.30
CA SER A 237 -11.99 -1.50 27.21
C SER A 237 -11.58 -0.50 26.13
N GLY A 238 -10.47 -0.72 25.42
CA GLY A 238 -9.95 0.22 24.41
C GLY A 238 -9.32 1.49 24.98
N LYS A 239 -9.53 1.82 26.27
CA LYS A 239 -8.96 3.01 26.92
C LYS A 239 -7.43 3.04 26.89
N LEU A 240 -6.79 1.87 26.90
CA LEU A 240 -5.34 1.79 26.78
C LEU A 240 -4.86 2.16 25.37
N PHE A 241 -5.68 1.88 24.36
CA PHE A 241 -5.42 2.27 22.98
C PHE A 241 -5.55 3.79 22.82
N ASP A 242 -6.55 4.41 23.44
CA ASP A 242 -6.72 5.87 23.42
C ASP A 242 -5.54 6.58 24.09
N VAL A 243 -5.10 6.11 25.27
CA VAL A 243 -3.93 6.69 25.98
C VAL A 243 -2.63 6.50 25.18
N LEU A 244 -2.46 5.36 24.50
CA LEU A 244 -1.30 5.13 23.64
C LEU A 244 -1.34 6.00 22.39
N ALA A 245 -2.52 6.17 21.77
CA ALA A 245 -2.70 7.05 20.62
C ALA A 245 -2.46 8.53 20.98
N GLU A 246 -2.88 8.96 22.18
CA GLU A 246 -2.56 10.30 22.69
C GLU A 246 -1.05 10.46 22.95
N SER A 247 -0.38 9.42 23.44
CA SER A 247 1.06 9.46 23.70
C SER A 247 1.89 9.46 22.41
N SER A 248 1.46 8.73 21.37
CA SER A 248 2.11 8.75 20.05
C SER A 248 1.85 10.07 19.32
N ALA A 249 0.63 10.62 19.40
CA ALA A 249 0.32 11.94 18.84
C ALA A 249 1.13 13.07 19.51
N LYS A 250 1.34 13.02 20.83
CA LYS A 250 2.23 13.96 21.55
C LYS A 250 3.68 13.83 21.11
N LYS A 251 4.16 12.60 20.86
CA LYS A 251 5.52 12.34 20.39
C LYS A 251 5.72 12.83 18.95
N GLU A 252 4.72 12.68 18.10
CA GLU A 252 4.74 13.15 16.71
C GLU A 252 4.67 14.69 16.62
N GLN A 253 3.90 15.33 17.51
CA GLN A 253 3.90 16.79 17.66
C GLN A 253 5.24 17.33 18.20
N ALA A 254 5.90 16.62 19.11
CA ALA A 254 7.22 17.00 19.60
C ALA A 254 8.28 16.94 18.50
N ASN A 255 8.35 15.85 17.72
CA ASN A 255 9.27 15.72 16.58
C ASN A 255 9.02 16.80 15.52
N LYS A 256 7.75 17.08 15.19
CA LYS A 256 7.41 18.09 14.17
C LYS A 256 7.79 19.50 14.61
N LYS A 257 7.79 19.77 15.91
CA LYS A 257 8.24 21.04 16.49
C LYS A 257 9.77 21.15 16.44
N GLU A 258 10.48 20.07 16.77
CA GLU A 258 11.95 20.00 16.66
C GLU A 258 12.43 20.18 15.20
N ASP A 259 11.75 19.56 14.24
CA ASP A 259 12.07 19.75 12.81
C ASP A 259 11.82 21.20 12.35
N ALA A 260 10.74 21.83 12.80
CA ALA A 260 10.44 23.22 12.48
C ALA A 260 11.47 24.20 13.09
N ASP A 261 11.93 23.92 14.31
CA ASP A 261 12.96 24.72 14.98
C ASP A 261 14.34 24.51 14.31
N LEU A 262 14.65 23.29 13.84
CA LEU A 262 15.85 23.00 13.05
C LEU A 262 15.85 23.71 11.69
N ASP A 263 14.72 23.71 10.98
CA ASP A 263 14.60 24.38 9.70
C ASP A 263 14.67 25.91 9.84
N ARG A 264 14.13 26.45 10.92
CA ARG A 264 14.31 27.87 11.26
C ARG A 264 15.77 28.20 11.53
N LEU A 265 16.49 27.34 12.26
CA LEU A 265 17.90 27.54 12.55
C LEU A 265 18.76 27.44 11.27
N ARG A 266 18.44 26.51 10.35
CA ARG A 266 19.09 26.40 9.04
C ARG A 266 18.89 27.64 8.18
N LEU A 267 17.69 28.20 8.17
CA LEU A 267 17.40 29.45 7.45
C LEU A 267 18.20 30.62 8.02
N GLN A 268 18.23 30.76 9.34
CA GLN A 268 19.02 31.80 10.01
C GLN A 268 20.52 31.64 9.73
N ALA A 269 21.05 30.42 9.78
CA ALA A 269 22.45 30.14 9.45
C ALA A 269 22.77 30.46 7.99
N ARG A 270 21.87 30.09 7.05
CA ARG A 270 22.03 30.40 5.62
C ARG A 270 22.04 31.90 5.37
N ASP A 271 21.12 32.64 5.98
CA ASP A 271 20.99 34.08 5.77
C ASP A 271 22.20 34.82 6.39
N LEU A 272 22.69 34.39 7.55
CA LEU A 272 23.93 34.89 8.15
C LEU A 272 25.17 34.57 7.30
N LEU A 273 25.25 33.39 6.70
CA LEU A 273 26.35 33.04 5.79
C LEU A 273 26.33 33.89 4.51
N LEU A 274 25.15 34.16 3.97
CA LEU A 274 24.97 35.06 2.82
C LEU A 274 25.34 36.50 3.16
N GLU A 275 24.90 37.00 4.31
CA GLU A 275 25.26 38.34 4.79
C GLU A 275 26.76 38.45 5.08
N GLY A 276 27.36 37.42 5.67
CA GLY A 276 28.80 37.32 5.89
C GLY A 276 29.60 37.32 4.58
N ALA A 277 29.11 36.60 3.56
CA ALA A 277 29.73 36.55 2.24
C ALA A 277 29.64 37.90 1.49
N GLN A 278 28.50 38.60 1.62
CA GLN A 278 28.30 39.91 0.98
C GLN A 278 29.03 41.05 1.71
N SER A 279 29.13 40.98 3.03
CA SER A 279 29.80 42.00 3.85
C SER A 279 31.32 41.83 3.92
N GLY A 280 31.88 40.74 3.40
CA GLY A 280 33.31 40.42 3.46
C GLY A 280 33.79 39.94 4.83
N LYS A 281 32.96 39.98 5.87
CA LYS A 281 33.29 39.48 7.22
C LYS A 281 33.55 37.98 7.24
N LEU A 282 32.89 37.21 6.37
CA LEU A 282 33.14 35.77 6.24
C LEU A 282 34.56 35.50 5.69
N TRP A 283 35.06 36.38 4.82
CA TRP A 283 36.40 36.31 4.28
C TRP A 283 37.46 36.61 5.35
N GLU A 284 37.23 37.62 6.20
CA GLU A 284 38.11 37.92 7.34
C GLU A 284 38.19 36.75 8.34
N VAL A 285 37.05 36.12 8.66
CA VAL A 285 37.01 34.95 9.55
C VAL A 285 37.74 33.76 8.92
N LEU A 286 37.52 33.48 7.63
CA LEU A 286 38.21 32.40 6.92
C LEU A 286 39.73 32.64 6.81
N GLN A 287 40.15 33.88 6.62
CA GLN A 287 41.56 34.25 6.55
C GLN A 287 42.23 34.19 7.94
N GLY A 288 41.49 34.54 9.00
CA GLY A 288 41.91 34.37 10.39
C GLY A 288 42.08 32.89 10.79
N THR A 289 41.15 32.02 10.38
CA THR A 289 41.26 30.57 10.64
C THR A 289 42.37 29.90 9.83
N ALA A 290 42.59 30.33 8.59
CA ALA A 290 43.69 29.82 7.75
C ALA A 290 45.08 30.18 8.31
N LEU A 291 45.21 31.31 9.01
CA LEU A 291 46.45 31.68 9.71
C LEU A 291 46.64 30.88 11.00
N GLN A 292 45.56 30.51 11.67
CA GLN A 292 45.60 29.73 12.91
C GLN A 292 45.99 28.26 12.65
N GLU A 293 45.50 27.67 11.56
CA GLU A 293 45.83 26.29 11.14
C GLU A 293 47.31 26.17 10.69
N SER A 294 47.89 27.24 10.14
CA SER A 294 49.33 27.27 9.79
C SER A 294 50.29 27.45 10.98
N ALA A 295 49.78 27.85 12.16
CA ALA A 295 50.58 28.02 13.37
C ALA A 295 50.61 26.75 14.25
N GLU A 296 49.59 25.89 14.18
CA GLU A 296 49.56 24.61 14.92
C GLU A 296 50.32 23.48 14.21
N SER A 297 50.64 23.60 12.91
CA SER A 297 51.43 22.59 12.19
C SER A 297 52.95 22.73 12.36
N SER A 298 53.45 23.71 13.13
CA SER A 298 54.88 23.98 13.30
C SER A 298 55.47 23.60 14.66
N ASP A 299 54.70 23.05 15.59
CA ASP A 299 55.16 22.74 16.97
C ASP A 299 55.37 21.24 17.27
N ASP A 300 55.35 20.34 16.28
CA ASP A 300 55.55 18.88 16.46
C ASP A 300 56.81 18.34 15.76
N VAL A 301 57.94 19.06 15.84
CA VAL A 301 59.27 18.49 15.60
C VAL A 301 60.29 19.11 16.57
N ASP A 302 60.48 18.47 17.72
CA ASP A 302 61.79 18.26 18.37
C ASP A 302 61.72 17.10 19.37
#